data_AF-A0A081BX78-F1
#
_entry.id   AF-A0A081BX78-F1
#
_cell.length_a   1.000
_cell.length_b   1.000
_cell.length_c   1.000
_cell.angle_alpha   90.00
_cell.angle_beta   90.00
_cell.angle_gamma   90.00
#
_symmetry.space_group_name_H-M   'P 1'
#
loop_
_entity.id
_entity.type
_entity.pdbx_description
1 polymer ?
#
loop_
_entity_poly.entity_id
_entity_poly.type
_entity_poly.pdbx_seq_one_letter_code
_entity_poly.pdbx_strand_id
1 'polypeptide(L)'
;MYKSKIFLVGDDKDRLIALEEAEYMTEDMLQGFLEKYPDLLPGDQIAPENPRRWVLVAREMGIPGDEHETGRWSLDHLFLDQDGIPTFVECKRSSDTRIRREVVAQMLDYAANGIEYWSMERIRQAATETAQAQGDVLDEKISALLGDNIADTDVEQYWKTVETNLREHKVRLVFVADSTSKELRRLIEFLNEEMTHVEVLAVEIKQFQREDRHGQKALVPRVIGLTESARNLKDIASPQTQHTTREAFLEACLPDIRDFFQNVLDAAQENDYTVYWGLIGFSIRTYSPKRNKVASFVYGYPPNKFQVYLHPDWMDDKKAGELREALRKFQVFEEGGNYTLTTFVTPDNMAQLQTIYHFIVEQVKEHIQAHNRDRQHNSDMNG
;
A
#
# COMPACT_ATOMS: atom_id res chain seq x y z
N MET A 1 10.78 33.85 -26.68
CA MET A 1 11.28 32.67 -25.93
C MET A 1 10.61 31.45 -26.55
N TYR A 2 11.36 30.45 -26.99
CA TYR A 2 10.76 29.24 -27.56
C TYR A 2 10.13 28.41 -26.45
N LYS A 3 8.84 28.11 -26.56
CA LYS A 3 8.13 27.19 -25.67
C LYS A 3 8.29 25.77 -26.17
N SER A 4 8.50 24.83 -25.26
CA SER A 4 8.53 23.40 -25.62
C SER A 4 7.18 22.99 -26.21
N LYS A 5 7.19 22.03 -27.14
CA LYS A 5 5.98 21.49 -27.76
C LYS A 5 5.93 19.99 -27.61
N ILE A 6 4.73 19.46 -27.40
CA ILE A 6 4.41 18.04 -27.57
C ILE A 6 3.33 17.90 -28.64
N PHE A 7 3.22 16.72 -29.24
CA PHE A 7 2.25 16.45 -30.29
C PHE A 7 1.33 15.31 -29.86
N LEU A 8 0.01 15.55 -29.89
CA LEU A 8 -0.98 14.49 -29.78
C LEU A 8 -1.31 13.97 -31.18
N VAL A 9 -1.31 12.65 -31.34
CA VAL A 9 -1.83 12.00 -32.55
C VAL A 9 -3.35 11.95 -32.44
N GLY A 10 -4.06 12.60 -33.36
CA GLY A 10 -5.52 12.57 -33.41
C GLY A 10 -6.07 11.21 -33.85
N ASP A 11 -7.39 11.04 -33.76
CA ASP A 11 -8.07 9.80 -34.18
C ASP A 11 -7.81 9.46 -35.66
N ASP A 12 -7.64 10.50 -36.47
CA ASP A 12 -7.04 10.40 -37.79
C ASP A 12 -5.52 10.39 -37.62
N LYS A 13 -4.89 9.22 -37.80
CA LYS A 13 -3.47 8.95 -37.48
C LYS A 13 -2.48 9.88 -38.19
N ASP A 14 -2.92 10.59 -39.21
CA ASP A 14 -2.11 11.56 -39.96
C ASP A 14 -2.21 13.00 -39.41
N ARG A 15 -3.05 13.23 -38.39
CA ARG A 15 -3.25 14.55 -37.78
C ARG A 15 -2.47 14.69 -36.47
N LEU A 16 -1.39 15.47 -36.51
CA LEU A 16 -0.66 15.89 -35.33
C LEU A 16 -1.20 17.22 -34.77
N ILE A 17 -1.50 17.22 -33.47
CA ILE A 17 -2.00 18.38 -32.73
C ILE A 17 -0.86 18.87 -31.83
N ALA A 18 -0.30 20.04 -32.14
CA ALA A 18 0.71 20.66 -31.30
C ALA A 18 0.09 21.25 -30.03
N LEU A 19 0.70 20.94 -28.88
CA LEU A 19 0.44 21.57 -27.60
C LEU A 19 1.70 22.29 -27.14
N GLU A 20 1.56 23.53 -26.65
CA GLU A 20 2.66 24.34 -26.16
C GLU A 20 2.70 24.37 -24.64
N GLU A 21 3.92 24.44 -24.10
CA GLU A 21 4.15 24.57 -22.67
C GLU A 21 3.47 25.83 -22.10
N ALA A 22 2.74 25.67 -21.00
CA ALA A 22 2.02 26.72 -20.32
C ALA A 22 2.37 26.76 -18.82
N GLU A 23 2.42 27.96 -18.24
CA GLU A 23 2.67 28.14 -16.81
C GLU A 23 1.38 28.01 -16.00
N TYR A 24 1.48 27.55 -14.76
CA TYR A 24 0.33 27.52 -13.85
C TYR A 24 0.06 28.92 -13.30
N MET A 25 -1.22 29.31 -13.28
CA MET A 25 -1.68 30.57 -12.71
C MET A 25 -1.60 30.57 -11.18
N THR A 26 -1.85 29.43 -10.53
CA THR A 26 -1.88 29.27 -9.07
C THR A 26 -1.29 27.94 -8.65
N GLU A 27 -0.77 27.88 -7.41
CA GLU A 27 -0.32 26.63 -6.77
C GLU A 27 -1.52 25.70 -6.51
N ASP A 28 -2.66 26.27 -6.11
CA ASP A 28 -3.96 25.60 -5.96
C ASP A 28 -4.36 24.74 -7.18
N MET A 29 -3.99 25.14 -8.41
CA MET A 29 -4.25 24.29 -9.59
C MET A 29 -3.41 23.00 -9.58
N LEU A 30 -2.13 23.08 -9.21
CA LEU A 30 -1.28 21.89 -9.06
C LEU A 30 -1.80 21.00 -7.94
N GLN A 31 -2.16 21.62 -6.81
CA GLN A 31 -2.77 20.92 -5.68
C GLN A 31 -4.03 20.16 -6.09
N GLY A 32 -4.97 20.83 -6.75
CA GLY A 32 -6.20 20.20 -7.23
C GLY A 32 -5.99 19.12 -8.29
N PHE A 33 -4.88 19.15 -9.05
CA PHE A 33 -4.51 18.04 -9.93
C PHE A 33 -4.00 16.83 -9.15
N LEU A 34 -3.13 17.04 -8.15
CA LEU A 34 -2.61 15.96 -7.32
C LEU A 34 -3.69 15.30 -6.47
N GLU A 35 -4.63 16.08 -5.94
CA GLU A 35 -5.78 15.60 -5.19
C GLU A 35 -6.63 14.63 -6.02
N LYS A 36 -6.86 14.96 -7.30
CA LYS A 36 -7.71 14.18 -8.22
C LYS A 36 -6.97 13.07 -8.95
N TYR A 37 -5.68 13.26 -9.21
CA TYR A 37 -4.83 12.36 -9.98
C TYR A 37 -3.50 12.15 -9.25
N PRO A 38 -3.48 11.36 -8.16
CA PRO A 38 -2.26 11.11 -7.38
C PRO A 38 -1.11 10.53 -8.20
N ASP A 39 -1.40 9.80 -9.28
CA ASP A 39 -0.40 9.25 -10.23
C ASP A 39 0.45 10.32 -10.95
N LEU A 40 0.08 11.61 -10.82
CA LEU A 40 0.95 12.71 -11.21
C LEU A 40 2.20 12.83 -10.32
N LEU A 41 2.23 12.16 -9.17
CA LEU A 41 3.46 11.78 -8.49
C LEU A 41 3.94 10.46 -9.11
N PRO A 42 4.95 10.48 -9.99
CA PRO A 42 5.28 9.34 -10.84
C PRO A 42 6.05 8.28 -10.04
N GLY A 43 5.31 7.42 -9.35
CA GLY A 43 5.88 6.39 -8.47
C GLY A 43 6.72 5.35 -9.18
N ASP A 44 6.47 5.13 -10.46
CA ASP A 44 7.26 4.32 -11.39
C ASP A 44 8.66 4.90 -11.64
N GLN A 45 8.77 6.23 -11.69
CA GLN A 45 10.07 6.89 -11.83
C GLN A 45 10.86 6.91 -10.51
N ILE A 46 10.15 6.96 -9.38
CA ILE A 46 10.72 6.91 -8.04
C ILE A 46 11.31 5.51 -7.78
N ALA A 47 10.51 4.46 -7.97
CA ALA A 47 10.90 3.08 -7.72
C ALA A 47 10.44 2.17 -8.88
N PRO A 48 11.23 2.00 -9.95
CA PRO A 48 10.81 1.25 -11.14
C PRO A 48 10.40 -0.21 -10.90
N GLU A 49 11.12 -0.89 -9.99
CA GLU A 49 10.87 -2.32 -9.68
C GLU A 49 9.69 -2.52 -8.74
N ASN A 50 9.31 -1.49 -7.99
CA ASN A 50 8.13 -1.49 -7.11
C ASN A 50 7.51 -0.08 -7.11
N PRO A 51 6.79 0.28 -8.18
CA PRO A 51 6.24 1.62 -8.36
C PRO A 51 5.43 2.08 -7.15
N ARG A 52 5.70 3.30 -6.68
CA ARG A 52 4.93 3.89 -5.58
C ARG A 52 3.48 4.12 -6.04
N ARG A 53 2.54 3.68 -5.21
CA ARG A 53 1.11 3.95 -5.37
C ARG A 53 0.67 4.82 -4.22
N TRP A 54 -0.36 5.64 -4.41
CA TRP A 54 -0.66 6.72 -3.47
C TRP A 54 -2.09 6.65 -2.96
N VAL A 55 -2.24 6.86 -1.65
CA VAL A 55 -3.52 7.21 -1.03
C VAL A 55 -3.37 8.60 -0.42
N LEU A 56 -4.24 9.52 -0.84
CA LEU A 56 -4.31 10.85 -0.25
C LEU A 56 -4.91 10.74 1.15
N VAL A 57 -4.15 11.20 2.15
CA VAL A 57 -4.65 11.34 3.53
C VAL A 57 -5.45 12.63 3.64
N ALA A 58 -4.85 13.75 3.27
CA ALA A 58 -5.49 15.04 3.34
C ALA A 58 -4.79 16.05 2.43
N ARG A 59 -5.59 16.97 1.92
CA ARG A 59 -5.14 18.23 1.35
C ARG A 59 -5.19 19.31 2.43
N GLU A 60 -4.21 20.21 2.44
CA GLU A 60 -4.05 21.28 3.45
C GLU A 60 -4.08 20.72 4.89
N MET A 61 -3.23 19.73 5.14
CA MET A 61 -3.11 19.09 6.44
C MET A 61 -2.48 20.07 7.43
N GLY A 62 -3.30 20.60 8.34
CA GLY A 62 -2.84 21.47 9.42
C GLY A 62 -1.84 20.76 10.34
N ILE A 63 -0.76 21.47 10.68
CA ILE A 63 0.28 21.01 11.60
C ILE A 63 0.09 21.75 12.93
N PRO A 64 -0.25 21.04 14.02
CA PRO A 64 -0.37 21.65 15.33
C PRO A 64 0.98 22.28 15.72
N GLY A 65 0.94 23.50 16.26
CA GLY A 65 2.14 24.17 16.79
C GLY A 65 2.41 23.84 18.27
N ASP A 66 1.40 23.29 18.97
CA ASP A 66 1.41 22.85 20.36
C ASP A 66 0.12 22.04 20.65
N GLU A 67 0.01 21.32 21.77
CA GLU A 67 -1.17 20.49 22.15
C GLU A 67 -2.50 21.29 22.22
N HIS A 68 -2.43 22.63 22.23
CA HIS A 68 -3.58 23.53 22.39
C HIS A 68 -3.68 24.65 21.32
N GLU A 69 -2.85 24.66 20.28
CA GLU A 69 -2.93 25.66 19.20
C GLU A 69 -3.48 25.08 17.88
N THR A 70 -4.43 25.80 17.28
CA THR A 70 -4.86 25.54 15.90
C THR A 70 -3.71 25.83 14.93
N GLY A 71 -3.42 24.87 14.05
CA GLY A 71 -2.16 24.76 13.32
C GLY A 71 -1.60 26.03 12.70
N ARG A 72 -0.34 26.34 13.03
CA ARG A 72 0.40 27.53 12.56
C ARG A 72 0.82 27.42 11.10
N TRP A 73 0.92 26.20 10.59
CA TRP A 73 1.30 25.87 9.22
C TRP A 73 0.42 24.75 8.67
N SER A 74 0.30 24.70 7.34
CA SER A 74 -0.48 23.69 6.63
C SER A 74 0.39 23.08 5.54
N LEU A 75 0.46 21.75 5.51
CA LEU A 75 1.10 21.00 4.44
C LEU A 75 0.13 20.85 3.27
N ASP A 76 0.55 21.17 2.05
CA ASP A 76 -0.34 21.12 0.88
C ASP A 76 -0.99 19.73 0.72
N HIS A 77 -0.22 18.63 0.78
CA HIS A 77 -0.78 17.28 0.84
C HIS A 77 0.04 16.33 1.70
N LEU A 78 -0.67 15.45 2.38
CA LEU A 78 -0.12 14.23 2.97
C LEU A 78 -0.63 13.01 2.20
N PHE A 79 0.29 12.19 1.70
CA PHE A 79 0.00 10.90 1.08
C PHE A 79 0.61 9.76 1.89
N LEU A 80 0.10 8.55 1.67
CA LEU A 80 0.74 7.30 2.08
C LEU A 80 0.96 6.41 0.85
N ASP A 81 2.04 5.64 0.85
CA ASP A 81 2.29 4.59 -0.15
C ASP A 81 2.05 3.18 0.40
N GLN A 82 2.16 2.17 -0.47
CA GLN A 82 1.90 0.76 -0.10
C GLN A 82 2.79 0.23 1.02
N ASP A 83 3.93 0.87 1.30
CA ASP A 83 4.86 0.49 2.36
C ASP A 83 4.60 1.29 3.64
N GLY A 84 3.51 2.07 3.66
CA GLY A 84 3.12 2.92 4.76
C GLY A 84 4.05 4.11 4.96
N ILE A 85 4.78 4.55 3.93
CA ILE A 85 5.70 5.70 4.03
C ILE A 85 4.88 7.00 3.90
N PRO A 86 4.86 7.86 4.93
CA PRO A 86 4.26 9.19 4.85
C PRO A 86 5.01 10.06 3.87
N THR A 87 4.27 10.59 2.89
CA THR A 87 4.79 11.41 1.80
C THR A 87 4.18 12.81 1.89
N PHE A 88 5.02 13.75 2.31
CA PHE A 88 4.71 15.16 2.49
C PHE A 88 4.96 15.86 1.16
N VAL A 89 3.96 16.55 0.63
CA VAL A 89 4.03 17.18 -0.68
C VAL A 89 3.75 18.67 -0.54
N GLU A 90 4.61 19.48 -1.14
CA GLU A 90 4.49 20.93 -1.17
C GLU A 90 4.56 21.43 -2.62
N CYS A 91 3.55 22.19 -3.05
CA CYS A 91 3.43 22.69 -4.41
C CYS A 91 3.95 24.13 -4.50
N LYS A 92 4.80 24.41 -5.49
CA LYS A 92 5.29 25.76 -5.77
C LYS A 92 5.29 26.11 -7.25
N ARG A 93 5.08 27.39 -7.54
CA ARG A 93 5.27 27.94 -8.88
C ARG A 93 6.73 28.24 -9.18
N SER A 94 7.17 27.93 -10.40
CA SER A 94 8.51 28.24 -10.92
C SER A 94 8.86 29.73 -10.88
N SER A 95 7.85 30.59 -11.09
CA SER A 95 7.98 32.05 -11.09
C SER A 95 8.31 32.62 -9.73
N ASP A 96 8.09 31.88 -8.63
CA ASP A 96 8.42 32.36 -7.30
C ASP A 96 9.86 31.99 -6.90
N THR A 97 10.79 32.88 -7.25
CA THR A 97 12.20 32.69 -6.96
C THR A 97 12.56 32.98 -5.50
N ARG A 98 11.66 33.59 -4.70
CA ARG A 98 11.90 33.96 -3.30
C ARG A 98 11.67 32.78 -2.34
N ILE A 99 10.82 31.83 -2.73
CA ILE A 99 10.33 30.74 -1.86
C ILE A 99 11.26 29.51 -1.81
N ARG A 100 12.34 29.46 -2.60
CA ARG A 100 13.18 28.24 -2.77
C ARG A 100 13.85 27.70 -1.50
N ARG A 101 14.30 28.57 -0.59
CA ARG A 101 14.92 28.15 0.69
C ARG A 101 13.89 28.03 1.79
N GLU A 102 12.86 28.86 1.72
CA GLU A 102 11.74 28.84 2.65
C GLU A 102 10.98 27.53 2.54
N VAL A 103 10.71 27.03 1.32
CA VAL A 103 10.01 25.76 1.12
C VAL A 103 10.78 24.57 1.68
N VAL A 104 12.10 24.56 1.53
CA VAL A 104 12.93 23.49 2.11
C VAL A 104 12.94 23.58 3.63
N ALA A 105 13.06 24.79 4.19
CA ALA A 105 12.95 24.99 5.63
C ALA A 105 11.58 24.54 6.16
N GLN A 106 10.48 24.93 5.51
CA GLN A 106 9.12 24.51 5.85
C GLN A 106 8.99 22.99 5.84
N MET A 107 9.44 22.33 4.79
CA MET A 107 9.38 20.86 4.70
C MET A 107 10.20 20.16 5.77
N LEU A 108 11.37 20.70 6.13
CA LEU A 108 12.17 20.16 7.24
C LEU A 108 11.53 20.45 8.60
N ASP A 109 10.91 21.62 8.77
CA ASP A 109 10.12 21.93 9.96
C ASP A 109 8.93 20.97 10.07
N TYR A 110 8.32 20.55 8.97
CA TYR A 110 7.24 19.54 8.98
C TYR A 110 7.75 18.16 9.33
N ALA A 111 8.88 17.74 8.76
CA ALA A 111 9.50 16.47 9.10
C ALA A 111 9.94 16.44 10.57
N ALA A 112 10.41 17.57 11.12
CA ALA A 112 10.85 17.66 12.51
C ALA A 112 9.67 17.75 13.50
N ASN A 113 8.67 18.58 13.23
CA ASN A 113 7.59 18.91 14.16
C ASN A 113 6.30 18.10 13.90
N GLY A 114 5.93 17.89 12.63
CA GLY A 114 4.69 17.18 12.26
C GLY A 114 4.65 15.73 12.79
N ILE A 115 5.82 15.09 12.90
CA ILE A 115 5.96 13.75 13.49
C ILE A 115 5.68 13.75 14.99
N GLU A 116 6.02 14.83 15.70
CA GLU A 116 5.83 14.95 17.14
C GLU A 116 4.35 15.21 17.50
N TYR A 117 3.63 15.94 16.63
CA TYR A 117 2.28 16.42 16.95
C TYR A 117 1.12 15.69 16.28
N TRP A 118 1.34 14.96 15.17
CA TRP A 118 0.26 14.17 14.57
C TRP A 118 0.06 12.83 15.29
N SER A 119 -1.05 12.69 16.00
CA SER A 119 -1.50 11.37 16.46
C SER A 119 -1.93 10.51 15.27
N MET A 120 -1.69 9.20 15.36
CA MET A 120 -2.18 8.25 14.35
C MET A 120 -3.70 8.30 14.18
N GLU A 121 -4.43 8.57 15.26
CA GLU A 121 -5.88 8.79 15.22
C GLU A 121 -6.24 9.95 14.31
N ARG A 122 -5.50 11.07 14.39
CA ARG A 122 -5.75 12.24 13.54
C ARG A 122 -5.46 11.96 12.06
N ILE A 123 -4.37 11.26 11.76
CA ILE A 123 -4.01 10.87 10.38
C ILE A 123 -5.08 9.94 9.81
N ARG A 124 -5.47 8.90 10.55
CA ARG A 124 -6.51 7.95 10.11
C ARG A 124 -7.87 8.64 9.95
N GLN A 125 -8.22 9.55 10.86
CA GLN A 125 -9.44 10.35 10.74
C GLN A 125 -9.41 11.22 9.47
N ALA A 126 -8.33 11.94 9.22
CA ALA A 126 -8.20 12.79 8.04
C ALA A 126 -8.29 11.96 6.74
N ALA A 127 -7.63 10.80 6.69
CA ALA A 127 -7.75 9.87 5.57
C ALA A 127 -9.19 9.37 5.37
N THR A 128 -9.91 9.14 6.47
CA THR A 128 -11.32 8.72 6.43
C THR A 128 -12.22 9.83 5.88
N GLU A 129 -12.03 11.06 6.36
CA GLU A 129 -12.74 12.25 5.90
C GLU A 129 -12.52 12.48 4.39
N THR A 130 -11.27 12.37 3.94
CA THR A 130 -10.90 12.49 2.52
C THR A 130 -11.53 11.38 1.66
N ALA A 131 -11.44 10.12 2.09
CA ALA A 131 -12.06 9.00 1.36
C ALA A 131 -13.58 9.18 1.25
N GLN A 132 -14.25 9.54 2.34
CA GLN A 132 -15.69 9.80 2.36
C GLN A 132 -16.08 10.96 1.44
N ALA A 133 -15.31 12.05 1.43
CA ALA A 133 -15.54 13.18 0.53
C ALA A 133 -15.40 12.79 -0.96
N GLN A 134 -14.59 11.79 -1.26
CA GLN A 134 -14.42 11.22 -2.62
C GLN A 134 -15.46 10.13 -2.95
N GLY A 135 -16.31 9.74 -2.00
CA GLY A 135 -17.31 8.69 -2.16
C GLY A 135 -16.76 7.27 -1.98
N ASP A 136 -15.56 7.14 -1.41
CA ASP A 136 -14.86 5.87 -1.21
C ASP A 136 -14.88 5.43 0.26
N VAL A 137 -14.58 4.15 0.51
CA VAL A 137 -14.31 3.60 1.83
C VAL A 137 -12.80 3.48 2.03
N LEU A 138 -12.26 4.05 3.12
CA LEU A 138 -10.81 4.09 3.36
C LEU A 138 -10.17 2.70 3.35
N ASP A 139 -10.75 1.74 4.06
CA ASP A 139 -10.21 0.38 4.15
C ASP A 139 -10.18 -0.33 2.77
N GLU A 140 -11.11 -0.01 1.87
CA GLU A 140 -11.10 -0.50 0.49
C GLU A 140 -9.98 0.15 -0.32
N LYS A 141 -9.72 1.46 -0.14
CA LYS A 141 -8.57 2.15 -0.78
C LYS A 141 -7.24 1.59 -0.30
N ILE A 142 -7.10 1.33 1.00
CA ILE A 142 -5.89 0.71 1.55
C ILE A 142 -5.74 -0.72 1.04
N SER A 143 -6.83 -1.49 0.97
CA SER A 143 -6.80 -2.84 0.39
C SER A 143 -6.36 -2.80 -1.07
N ALA A 144 -6.92 -1.91 -1.90
CA ALA A 144 -6.51 -1.74 -3.29
C ALA A 144 -5.04 -1.26 -3.43
N LEU A 145 -4.61 -0.36 -2.54
CA LEU A 145 -3.23 0.13 -2.46
C LEU A 145 -2.25 -1.01 -2.19
N LEU A 146 -2.61 -1.95 -1.33
CA LEU A 146 -1.76 -3.05 -0.96
C LEU A 146 -1.90 -4.23 -1.97
N GLY A 147 -3.05 -4.38 -2.64
CA GLY A 147 -3.33 -5.35 -3.72
C GLY A 147 -4.60 -6.17 -3.49
N ASP A 148 -5.11 -6.85 -4.52
CA ASP A 148 -6.46 -7.48 -4.59
C ASP A 148 -6.72 -8.67 -3.62
N ASN A 149 -5.84 -8.90 -2.65
CA ASN A 149 -5.62 -10.21 -2.03
C ASN A 149 -5.32 -10.09 -0.53
N ILE A 150 -6.09 -9.26 0.18
CA ILE A 150 -5.74 -8.74 1.51
C ILE A 150 -6.90 -8.96 2.47
N ALA A 151 -6.58 -9.41 3.68
CA ALA A 151 -7.54 -9.60 4.77
C ALA A 151 -7.63 -8.33 5.63
N ASP A 152 -8.72 -8.14 6.38
CA ASP A 152 -8.89 -6.99 7.27
C ASP A 152 -7.74 -6.80 8.26
N THR A 153 -7.09 -7.90 8.67
CA THR A 153 -5.89 -7.88 9.55
C THR A 153 -4.69 -7.17 8.94
N ASP A 154 -4.59 -7.15 7.61
CA ASP A 154 -3.50 -6.52 6.90
C ASP A 154 -3.66 -4.99 6.86
N VAL A 155 -4.90 -4.47 6.89
CA VAL A 155 -5.18 -3.03 6.97
C VAL A 155 -4.75 -2.47 8.33
N GLU A 156 -5.07 -3.17 9.42
CA GLU A 156 -4.61 -2.77 10.76
C GLU A 156 -3.08 -2.91 10.89
N GLN A 157 -2.48 -3.92 10.26
CA GLN A 157 -1.02 -4.03 10.22
C GLN A 157 -0.37 -2.91 9.42
N TYR A 158 -0.99 -2.49 8.31
CA TYR A 158 -0.55 -1.34 7.53
C TYR A 158 -0.53 -0.06 8.36
N TRP A 159 -1.58 0.21 9.14
CA TRP A 159 -1.60 1.39 10.02
C TRP A 159 -0.50 1.36 11.10
N LYS A 160 -0.16 0.17 11.62
CA LYS A 160 1.01 0.02 12.52
C LYS A 160 2.33 0.29 11.80
N THR A 161 2.45 -0.10 10.53
CA THR A 161 3.62 0.22 9.70
C THR A 161 3.72 1.74 9.50
N VAL A 162 2.62 2.41 9.19
CA VAL A 162 2.57 3.89 9.07
C VAL A 162 3.03 4.55 10.37
N GLU A 163 2.51 4.10 11.52
CA GLU A 163 2.92 4.60 12.83
C GLU A 163 4.41 4.42 13.10
N THR A 164 4.94 3.22 12.79
CA THR A 164 6.35 2.89 12.96
C THR A 164 7.22 3.79 12.08
N ASN A 165 6.85 3.95 10.81
CA ASN A 165 7.59 4.79 9.86
C ASN A 165 7.60 6.26 10.31
N LEU A 166 6.48 6.80 10.79
CA LEU A 166 6.43 8.14 11.37
C LEU A 166 7.39 8.26 12.56
N ARG A 167 7.29 7.36 13.55
CA ARG A 167 8.14 7.39 14.76
C ARG A 167 9.63 7.25 14.45
N GLU A 168 9.97 6.46 13.43
CA GLU A 168 11.36 6.25 12.98
C GLU A 168 11.86 7.33 12.01
N HIS A 169 11.07 8.40 11.77
CA HIS A 169 11.40 9.46 10.81
C HIS A 169 11.62 8.95 9.38
N LYS A 170 11.00 7.81 9.04
CA LYS A 170 10.95 7.24 7.69
C LYS A 170 9.85 7.93 6.89
N VAL A 171 10.19 9.05 6.29
CA VAL A 171 9.24 9.89 5.55
C VAL A 171 9.80 10.32 4.20
N ARG A 172 8.91 10.73 3.31
CA ARG A 172 9.25 11.28 1.99
C ARG A 172 8.79 12.73 1.89
N LEU A 173 9.67 13.61 1.45
CA LEU A 173 9.45 15.03 1.20
C LEU A 173 9.49 15.24 -0.31
N VAL A 174 8.38 15.68 -0.91
CA VAL A 174 8.27 15.88 -2.36
C VAL A 174 7.94 17.33 -2.66
N PHE A 175 8.85 17.99 -3.37
CA PHE A 175 8.64 19.33 -3.91
C PHE A 175 8.02 19.23 -5.30
N VAL A 176 6.80 19.71 -5.47
CA VAL A 176 6.11 19.70 -6.77
C VAL A 176 6.13 21.10 -7.38
N ALA A 177 6.60 21.20 -8.63
CA ALA A 177 6.59 22.47 -9.36
C ALA A 177 6.42 22.25 -10.87
N ASP A 178 6.23 23.31 -11.63
CA ASP A 178 6.28 23.29 -13.10
C ASP A 178 7.71 23.40 -13.65
N SER A 179 8.65 23.95 -12.87
CA SER A 179 10.09 23.81 -13.10
C SER A 179 10.89 23.97 -11.80
N THR A 180 12.02 23.24 -11.72
CA THR A 180 12.95 23.25 -10.60
C THR A 180 14.26 23.93 -11.02
N SER A 181 14.75 24.90 -10.23
CA SER A 181 16.05 25.50 -10.55
C SER A 181 17.20 24.56 -10.22
N LYS A 182 18.37 24.82 -10.83
CA LYS A 182 19.58 24.04 -10.60
C LYS A 182 20.00 24.04 -9.14
N GLU A 183 19.78 25.15 -8.43
CA GLU A 183 20.13 25.30 -7.02
C GLU A 183 19.23 24.47 -6.12
N LEU A 184 17.90 24.51 -6.33
CA LEU A 184 16.96 23.68 -5.57
C LEU A 184 17.20 22.19 -5.85
N ARG A 185 17.43 21.84 -7.12
CA ARG A 185 17.81 20.47 -7.51
C ARG A 185 19.06 19.98 -6.76
N ARG A 186 20.13 20.79 -6.73
CA ARG A 186 21.37 20.44 -6.01
C ARG A 186 21.15 20.30 -4.51
N LEU A 187 20.33 21.15 -3.91
CA LEU A 187 20.00 21.07 -2.50
C LEU A 187 19.23 19.78 -2.19
N ILE A 188 18.24 19.44 -3.02
CA ILE A 188 17.48 18.20 -2.92
C ILE A 188 18.41 17.00 -3.08
N GLU A 189 19.26 16.96 -4.11
CA GLU A 189 20.25 15.88 -4.32
C GLU A 189 21.14 15.69 -3.08
N PHE A 190 21.67 16.78 -2.53
CA PHE A 190 22.50 16.73 -1.31
C PHE A 190 21.73 16.20 -0.09
N LEU A 191 20.52 16.71 0.18
CA LEU A 191 19.71 16.23 1.29
C LEU A 191 19.36 14.75 1.13
N ASN A 192 19.06 14.34 -0.10
CA ASN A 192 18.69 12.97 -0.44
C ASN A 192 19.85 11.97 -0.26
N GLU A 193 21.09 12.43 -0.41
CA GLU A 193 22.31 11.63 -0.20
C GLU A 193 22.70 11.55 1.28
N GLU A 194 22.52 12.63 2.04
CA GLU A 194 22.92 12.68 3.46
C GLU A 194 21.84 12.15 4.41
N MET A 195 20.56 12.15 4.02
CA MET A 195 19.46 11.70 4.88
C MET A 195 19.12 10.22 4.65
N THR A 196 19.46 9.38 5.63
CA THR A 196 19.26 7.93 5.53
C THR A 196 17.77 7.51 5.59
N HIS A 197 16.98 8.12 6.46
CA HIS A 197 15.56 7.75 6.66
C HIS A 197 14.58 8.68 5.95
N VAL A 198 15.03 9.87 5.55
CA VAL A 198 14.19 10.86 4.87
C VAL A 198 14.49 10.85 3.39
N GLU A 199 13.46 10.66 2.58
CA GLU A 199 13.57 10.77 1.13
C GLU A 199 13.17 12.15 0.63
N VAL A 200 14.04 12.82 -0.13
CA VAL A 200 13.82 14.19 -0.59
C VAL A 200 13.83 14.22 -2.11
N LEU A 201 12.69 14.53 -2.71
CA LEU A 201 12.47 14.46 -4.15
C LEU A 201 11.93 15.77 -4.71
N ALA A 202 12.24 16.06 -5.96
CA ALA A 202 11.48 17.05 -6.75
C ALA A 202 10.67 16.33 -7.83
N VAL A 203 9.44 16.78 -8.07
CA VAL A 203 8.61 16.35 -9.19
C VAL A 203 8.24 17.59 -10.01
N GLU A 204 8.65 17.61 -11.28
CA GLU A 204 8.23 18.61 -12.25
C GLU A 204 6.98 18.13 -12.98
N ILE A 205 5.86 18.86 -12.89
CA ILE A 205 4.63 18.58 -13.64
C ILE A 205 4.41 19.67 -14.67
N LYS A 206 4.96 19.47 -15.88
CA LYS A 206 4.74 20.42 -16.97
C LYS A 206 3.34 20.27 -17.54
N GLN A 207 2.69 21.39 -17.86
CA GLN A 207 1.44 21.37 -18.60
C GLN A 207 1.63 21.88 -20.02
N PHE A 208 0.93 21.24 -20.95
CA PHE A 208 0.89 21.61 -22.35
C PHE A 208 -0.56 21.83 -22.78
N GLN A 209 -0.82 22.92 -23.47
CA GLN A 209 -2.15 23.35 -23.89
C GLN A 209 -2.13 23.81 -25.35
N ARG A 210 -3.28 23.76 -26.02
CA ARG A 210 -3.43 24.41 -27.33
C ARG A 210 -3.32 25.92 -27.22
N GLU A 211 -2.89 26.55 -28.30
CA GLU A 211 -2.73 28.01 -28.39
C GLU A 211 -4.06 28.77 -28.18
N ASP A 212 -5.18 28.17 -28.61
CA ASP A 212 -6.54 28.72 -28.42
C ASP A 212 -7.11 28.50 -27.01
N ARG A 213 -6.38 27.81 -26.11
CA ARG A 213 -6.78 27.44 -24.72
C ARG A 213 -8.14 26.73 -24.60
N HIS A 214 -8.73 26.29 -25.71
CA HIS A 214 -9.97 25.55 -25.76
C HIS A 214 -9.69 24.15 -26.30
N GLY A 215 -9.62 23.16 -25.40
CA GLY A 215 -9.46 21.76 -25.79
C GLY A 215 -8.50 20.99 -24.91
N GLN A 216 -7.85 19.99 -25.53
CA GLN A 216 -7.00 18.99 -24.87
C GLN A 216 -5.86 19.64 -24.08
N LYS A 217 -5.68 19.16 -22.84
CA LYS A 217 -4.57 19.48 -21.95
C LYS A 217 -3.77 18.22 -21.68
N ALA A 218 -2.45 18.34 -21.64
CA ALA A 218 -1.56 17.27 -21.21
C ALA A 218 -0.74 17.70 -19.99
N LEU A 219 -0.57 16.79 -19.05
CA LEU A 219 0.29 16.93 -17.88
C LEU A 219 1.42 15.90 -18.01
N VAL A 220 2.66 16.33 -17.81
CA VAL A 220 3.85 15.49 -17.95
C VAL A 220 4.66 15.55 -16.67
N PRO A 221 4.51 14.56 -15.76
CA PRO A 221 5.26 14.49 -14.52
C PRO A 221 6.66 13.90 -14.72
N ARG A 222 7.66 14.43 -14.01
CA ARG A 222 9.04 13.94 -14.03
C ARG A 222 9.72 14.08 -12.67
N VAL A 223 10.35 13.01 -12.18
CA VAL A 223 11.22 13.09 -10.99
C VAL A 223 12.54 13.75 -11.34
N ILE A 224 12.95 14.71 -10.51
CA ILE A 224 14.21 15.45 -10.58
C ILE A 224 14.99 15.23 -9.28
N GLY A 225 16.31 15.15 -9.39
CA GLY A 225 17.19 15.03 -8.22
C GLY A 225 17.38 13.61 -7.68
N LEU A 226 16.89 12.59 -8.38
CA LEU A 226 17.16 11.18 -8.05
C LEU A 226 18.50 10.76 -8.67
N THR A 227 19.56 10.69 -7.85
CA THR A 227 20.86 10.10 -8.25
C THR A 227 20.83 8.58 -8.05
N GLU A 228 21.53 7.82 -8.90
CA GLU A 228 21.62 6.35 -8.72
C GLU A 228 22.30 5.99 -7.39
N SER A 229 23.26 6.80 -6.95
CA SER A 229 23.94 6.68 -5.66
C SER A 229 22.96 6.74 -4.49
N ALA A 230 22.05 7.73 -4.50
CA ALA A 230 21.05 7.89 -3.45
C ALA A 230 20.00 6.77 -3.48
N ARG A 231 19.60 6.28 -4.67
CA ARG A 231 18.73 5.10 -4.79
C ARG A 231 19.35 3.88 -4.09
N ASN A 232 20.61 3.57 -4.43
CA ASN A 232 21.30 2.41 -3.87
C ASN A 232 21.47 2.51 -2.34
N LEU A 233 21.80 3.67 -1.80
CA LEU A 233 21.92 3.87 -0.34
C LEU A 233 20.59 3.63 0.39
N LYS A 234 19.48 4.01 -0.23
CA LYS A 234 18.15 3.89 0.36
C LYS A 234 17.52 2.53 0.18
N ASP A 235 17.81 1.86 -0.93
CA ASP A 235 17.46 0.45 -1.12
C ASP A 235 18.20 -0.45 -0.12
N ILE A 236 19.38 -0.02 0.37
CA ILE A 236 20.11 -0.71 1.44
C ILE A 236 19.56 -0.34 2.83
N ALA A 237 19.15 0.92 3.05
CA ALA A 237 18.70 1.42 4.36
C ALA A 237 17.21 1.15 4.66
N SER A 238 16.39 1.05 3.63
CA SER A 238 15.01 0.59 3.74
C SER A 238 15.04 -0.90 3.46
N PRO A 239 14.86 -1.79 4.46
CA PRO A 239 14.57 -3.16 4.13
C PRO A 239 13.32 -3.08 3.28
N GLN A 240 13.45 -3.41 1.99
CA GLN A 240 12.30 -3.62 1.15
C GLN A 240 11.35 -4.48 1.99
N THR A 241 10.10 -4.06 2.10
CA THR A 241 8.97 -4.87 2.54
C THR A 241 8.77 -5.99 1.51
N GLN A 242 9.84 -6.75 1.24
CA GLN A 242 9.78 -7.99 0.53
C GLN A 242 8.91 -8.89 1.37
N HIS A 243 7.90 -9.42 0.70
CA HIS A 243 7.15 -10.53 1.25
C HIS A 243 8.18 -11.63 1.56
N THR A 244 8.05 -12.23 2.75
CA THR A 244 8.92 -13.32 3.17
C THR A 244 8.91 -14.45 2.13
N THR A 245 9.95 -15.27 2.08
CA THR A 245 9.96 -16.45 1.21
C THR A 245 9.72 -17.70 2.04
N ARG A 246 9.50 -18.82 1.36
CA ARG A 246 9.45 -20.13 1.99
C ARG A 246 10.66 -20.38 2.87
N GLU A 247 11.84 -20.10 2.33
CA GLU A 247 13.13 -20.31 2.98
C GLU A 247 13.27 -19.39 4.20
N ALA A 248 13.03 -18.08 4.02
CA ALA A 248 13.14 -17.09 5.10
C ALA A 248 12.14 -17.36 6.24
N PHE A 249 10.91 -17.75 5.90
CA PHE A 249 9.90 -18.13 6.89
C PHE A 249 10.34 -19.36 7.71
N LEU A 250 10.79 -20.43 7.04
CA LEU A 250 11.21 -21.66 7.71
C LEU A 250 12.46 -21.45 8.56
N GLU A 251 13.39 -20.60 8.13
CA GLU A 251 14.55 -20.20 8.93
C GLU A 251 14.15 -19.46 10.21
N ALA A 252 13.12 -18.60 10.14
CA ALA A 252 12.58 -17.85 11.27
C ALA A 252 11.74 -18.71 12.25
N CYS A 253 11.35 -19.93 11.84
CA CYS A 253 10.67 -20.88 12.72
C CYS A 253 11.63 -21.58 13.69
N LEU A 254 11.11 -22.02 14.84
CA LEU A 254 11.87 -22.87 15.76
C LEU A 254 12.33 -24.14 15.04
N PRO A 255 13.60 -24.59 15.18
CA PRO A 255 14.13 -25.75 14.45
C PRO A 255 13.27 -27.01 14.56
N ASP A 256 12.76 -27.30 15.77
CA ASP A 256 12.03 -28.53 16.09
C ASP A 256 10.61 -28.59 15.51
N ILE A 257 10.10 -27.48 14.95
CA ILE A 257 8.74 -27.41 14.38
C ILE A 257 8.74 -27.04 12.90
N ARG A 258 9.91 -26.88 12.26
CA ARG A 258 10.03 -26.55 10.83
C ARG A 258 9.32 -27.57 9.95
N ASP A 259 9.42 -28.85 10.30
CA ASP A 259 8.79 -29.95 9.57
C ASP A 259 7.27 -29.80 9.47
N PHE A 260 6.60 -29.27 10.50
CA PHE A 260 5.17 -29.00 10.43
C PHE A 260 4.83 -27.97 9.36
N PHE A 261 5.51 -26.82 9.36
CA PHE A 261 5.23 -25.79 8.36
C PHE A 261 5.66 -26.21 6.95
N GLN A 262 6.75 -26.99 6.83
CA GLN A 262 7.14 -27.62 5.58
C GLN A 262 6.00 -28.47 5.01
N ASN A 263 5.44 -29.38 5.82
CA ASN A 263 4.34 -30.25 5.42
C ASN A 263 3.04 -29.48 5.13
N VAL A 264 2.76 -28.42 5.87
CA VAL A 264 1.61 -27.54 5.62
C VAL A 264 1.71 -26.88 4.24
N LEU A 265 2.90 -26.38 3.89
CA LEU A 265 3.15 -25.74 2.61
C LEU A 265 3.15 -26.75 1.45
N ASP A 266 3.73 -27.94 1.65
CA ASP A 266 3.75 -29.00 0.64
C ASP A 266 2.33 -29.51 0.34
N ALA A 267 1.53 -29.79 1.37
CA ALA A 267 0.17 -30.26 1.18
C ALA A 267 -0.76 -29.18 0.59
N ALA A 268 -0.48 -27.89 0.81
CA ALA A 268 -1.16 -26.81 0.10
C ALA A 268 -0.89 -26.86 -1.41
N GLN A 269 0.37 -27.06 -1.79
CA GLN A 269 0.78 -27.19 -3.19
C GLN A 269 0.21 -28.47 -3.83
N GLU A 270 0.20 -29.59 -3.12
CA GLU A 270 -0.39 -30.87 -3.60
C GLU A 270 -1.90 -30.79 -3.82
N ASN A 271 -2.60 -29.88 -3.15
CA ASN A 271 -4.04 -29.66 -3.29
C ASN A 271 -4.40 -28.45 -4.15
N ASP A 272 -3.45 -27.93 -4.94
CA ASP A 272 -3.62 -26.76 -5.82
C ASP A 272 -4.11 -25.50 -5.10
N TYR A 273 -3.78 -25.34 -3.81
CA TYR A 273 -4.04 -24.10 -3.07
C TYR A 273 -2.94 -23.07 -3.28
N THR A 274 -3.32 -21.80 -3.29
CA THR A 274 -2.36 -20.70 -3.44
C THR A 274 -1.75 -20.37 -2.09
N VAL A 275 -0.42 -20.46 -1.98
CA VAL A 275 0.33 -19.90 -0.85
C VAL A 275 0.65 -18.44 -1.16
N TYR A 276 0.13 -17.53 -0.35
CA TYR A 276 0.51 -16.13 -0.37
C TYR A 276 1.48 -15.83 0.77
N TRP A 277 2.59 -15.22 0.43
CA TRP A 277 3.58 -14.74 1.38
C TRP A 277 3.28 -13.29 1.73
N GLY A 278 3.15 -12.99 3.02
CA GLY A 278 3.12 -11.62 3.55
C GLY A 278 4.50 -11.21 4.05
N LEU A 279 4.60 -10.10 4.78
CA LEU A 279 5.89 -9.58 5.26
C LEU A 279 6.61 -10.52 6.25
N ILE A 280 5.84 -11.21 7.10
CA ILE A 280 6.38 -12.02 8.20
C ILE A 280 5.94 -13.49 8.10
N GLY A 281 4.75 -13.73 7.57
CA GLY A 281 4.12 -15.04 7.55
C GLY A 281 3.54 -15.41 6.18
N PHE A 282 2.78 -16.50 6.15
CA PHE A 282 2.05 -16.91 4.95
C PHE A 282 0.57 -17.10 5.23
N SER A 283 -0.21 -17.15 4.15
CA SER A 283 -1.59 -17.61 4.16
C SER A 283 -1.82 -18.63 3.04
N ILE A 284 -2.66 -19.62 3.31
CA ILE A 284 -3.09 -20.61 2.31
C ILE A 284 -4.51 -20.25 1.89
N ARG A 285 -4.70 -20.20 0.57
CA ARG A 285 -5.87 -19.61 -0.04
C ARG A 285 -6.51 -20.52 -1.06
N THR A 286 -7.81 -20.35 -1.19
CA THR A 286 -8.61 -21.03 -2.20
C THR A 286 -9.60 -20.08 -2.83
N TYR A 287 -10.04 -20.39 -4.05
CA TYR A 287 -11.08 -19.61 -4.71
C TYR A 287 -12.44 -19.89 -4.07
N SER A 288 -13.14 -18.83 -3.67
CA SER A 288 -14.52 -18.88 -3.20
C SER A 288 -15.48 -18.61 -4.36
N PRO A 289 -16.24 -19.62 -4.81
CA PRO A 289 -17.22 -19.42 -5.88
C PRO A 289 -18.35 -18.48 -5.46
N LYS A 290 -18.73 -18.45 -4.17
CA LYS A 290 -19.86 -17.65 -3.65
C LYS A 290 -19.62 -16.14 -3.80
N ARG A 291 -18.38 -15.68 -3.60
CA ARG A 291 -18.01 -14.25 -3.69
C ARG A 291 -17.21 -13.89 -4.94
N ASN A 292 -16.88 -14.87 -5.79
CA ASN A 292 -16.00 -14.71 -6.94
C ASN A 292 -14.64 -14.05 -6.56
N LYS A 293 -14.07 -14.47 -5.43
CA LYS A 293 -12.81 -13.95 -4.85
C LYS A 293 -11.98 -15.06 -4.26
N VAL A 294 -10.67 -14.85 -4.15
CA VAL A 294 -9.75 -15.74 -3.42
C VAL A 294 -9.84 -15.41 -1.93
N ALA A 295 -9.83 -16.43 -1.08
CA ALA A 295 -9.97 -16.28 0.35
C ALA A 295 -9.03 -17.23 1.10
N SER A 296 -8.44 -16.71 2.17
CA SER A 296 -7.51 -17.43 3.04
C SER A 296 -8.28 -18.27 4.07
N PHE A 297 -7.79 -19.47 4.35
CA PHE A 297 -8.36 -20.34 5.38
C PHE A 297 -7.35 -20.78 6.45
N VAL A 298 -6.05 -20.61 6.18
CA VAL A 298 -4.96 -20.89 7.11
C VAL A 298 -3.92 -19.78 7.05
N TYR A 299 -3.33 -19.46 8.21
CA TYR A 299 -2.20 -18.54 8.32
C TYR A 299 -1.09 -19.16 9.18
N GLY A 300 0.16 -18.87 8.84
CA GLY A 300 1.34 -19.24 9.62
C GLY A 300 2.23 -18.03 9.88
N TYR A 301 2.71 -17.88 11.11
CA TYR A 301 3.65 -16.83 11.50
C TYR A 301 4.80 -17.41 12.33
N PRO A 302 6.05 -17.01 12.09
CA PRO A 302 7.15 -17.36 12.97
C PRO A 302 6.97 -16.73 14.37
N PRO A 303 7.60 -17.29 15.41
CA PRO A 303 8.45 -18.47 15.35
C PRO A 303 7.66 -19.80 15.32
N ASN A 304 6.37 -19.81 15.69
CA ASN A 304 5.58 -21.04 15.80
C ASN A 304 4.04 -20.87 15.80
N LYS A 305 3.50 -19.73 15.36
CA LYS A 305 2.06 -19.46 15.43
C LYS A 305 1.33 -20.00 14.19
N PHE A 306 0.21 -20.69 14.41
CA PHE A 306 -0.63 -21.25 13.35
C PHE A 306 -2.09 -20.85 13.60
N GLN A 307 -2.81 -20.44 12.55
CA GLN A 307 -4.20 -19.99 12.66
C GLN A 307 -5.06 -20.61 11.57
N VAL A 308 -6.31 -20.88 11.94
CA VAL A 308 -7.37 -21.33 11.02
C VAL A 308 -8.43 -20.24 10.99
N TYR A 309 -8.79 -19.80 9.80
CA TYR A 309 -9.72 -18.69 9.57
C TYR A 309 -11.00 -19.19 8.92
N LEU A 310 -12.08 -19.24 9.72
CA LEU A 310 -13.37 -19.84 9.39
C LEU A 310 -14.39 -18.75 9.02
N HIS A 311 -14.02 -17.86 8.10
CA HIS A 311 -14.88 -16.75 7.69
C HIS A 311 -15.92 -17.18 6.64
N PRO A 312 -17.12 -16.57 6.62
CA PRO A 312 -18.17 -16.80 5.62
C PRO A 312 -17.77 -16.57 4.16
N ASP A 313 -16.56 -16.04 3.93
CA ASP A 313 -16.06 -15.67 2.61
C ASP A 313 -15.73 -16.87 1.75
N TRP A 314 -15.36 -18.00 2.34
CA TRP A 314 -15.03 -19.23 1.61
C TRP A 314 -15.80 -20.47 2.08
N MET A 315 -16.61 -20.36 3.14
CA MET A 315 -17.41 -21.45 3.68
C MET A 315 -18.76 -20.93 4.17
N ASP A 316 -19.83 -21.73 4.07
CA ASP A 316 -21.15 -21.39 4.59
C ASP A 316 -21.14 -21.30 6.13
N ASP A 317 -21.87 -20.33 6.71
CA ASP A 317 -21.91 -20.08 8.17
C ASP A 317 -22.21 -21.35 8.98
N LYS A 318 -23.10 -22.21 8.49
CA LYS A 318 -23.43 -23.46 9.17
C LYS A 318 -22.23 -24.42 9.18
N LYS A 319 -21.58 -24.60 8.03
CA LYS A 319 -20.38 -25.45 7.90
C LYS A 319 -19.19 -24.86 8.65
N ALA A 320 -19.05 -23.54 8.68
CA ALA A 320 -18.04 -22.84 9.46
C ALA A 320 -18.22 -23.08 10.96
N GLY A 321 -19.46 -23.02 11.45
CA GLY A 321 -19.80 -23.39 12.83
C GLY A 321 -19.50 -24.86 13.15
N GLU A 322 -19.88 -25.79 12.27
CA GLU A 322 -19.61 -27.23 12.43
C GLU A 322 -18.10 -27.52 12.46
N LEU A 323 -17.33 -26.94 11.54
CA LEU A 323 -15.87 -27.08 11.51
C LEU A 323 -15.23 -26.45 12.75
N ARG A 324 -15.70 -25.28 13.20
CA ARG A 324 -15.21 -24.64 14.42
C ARG A 324 -15.39 -25.55 15.63
N GLU A 325 -16.58 -26.11 15.82
CA GLU A 325 -16.86 -27.02 16.93
C GLU A 325 -16.08 -28.34 16.83
N ALA A 326 -15.85 -28.85 15.62
CA ALA A 326 -14.97 -30.01 15.41
C ALA A 326 -13.53 -29.69 15.81
N LEU A 327 -12.99 -28.55 15.41
CA LEU A 327 -11.62 -28.12 15.73
C LEU A 327 -11.42 -27.88 17.23
N ARG A 328 -12.44 -27.35 17.93
CA ARG A 328 -12.39 -27.14 19.40
C ARG A 328 -12.24 -28.44 20.18
N LYS A 329 -12.80 -29.55 19.69
CA LYS A 329 -12.71 -30.86 20.38
C LYS A 329 -11.28 -31.39 20.47
N PHE A 330 -10.36 -30.92 19.62
CA PHE A 330 -8.96 -31.29 19.69
C PHE A 330 -8.21 -30.61 20.84
N GLN A 331 -8.79 -29.58 21.48
CA GLN A 331 -8.23 -28.88 22.64
C GLN A 331 -6.83 -28.28 22.44
N VAL A 332 -6.45 -27.98 21.19
CA VAL A 332 -5.17 -27.36 20.83
C VAL A 332 -5.31 -25.91 20.36
N PHE A 333 -6.53 -25.41 20.18
CA PHE A 333 -6.78 -24.04 19.70
C PHE A 333 -7.41 -23.16 20.78
N GLU A 334 -7.00 -21.90 20.78
CA GLU A 334 -7.60 -20.78 21.48
C GLU A 334 -8.42 -19.91 20.52
N GLU A 335 -9.42 -19.20 21.05
CA GLU A 335 -10.23 -18.30 20.24
C GLU A 335 -9.49 -16.99 19.96
N GLY A 336 -9.25 -16.70 18.68
CA GLY A 336 -8.66 -15.46 18.20
C GLY A 336 -9.70 -14.47 17.67
N GLY A 337 -10.94 -14.53 18.18
CA GLY A 337 -12.09 -13.77 17.70
C GLY A 337 -13.20 -14.64 17.08
N ASN A 338 -14.14 -13.98 16.40
CA ASN A 338 -15.37 -14.62 15.89
C ASN A 338 -15.10 -15.67 14.80
N TYR A 339 -14.04 -15.49 14.00
CA TYR A 339 -13.75 -16.36 12.86
C TYR A 339 -12.40 -17.08 12.97
N THR A 340 -11.56 -16.73 13.94
CA THR A 340 -10.18 -17.22 13.99
C THR A 340 -10.00 -18.20 15.15
N LEU A 341 -9.38 -19.34 14.87
CA LEU A 341 -8.81 -20.24 15.87
C LEU A 341 -7.29 -20.16 15.79
N THR A 342 -6.63 -19.95 16.93
CA THR A 342 -5.17 -19.74 17.01
C THR A 342 -4.54 -20.83 17.84
N THR A 343 -3.36 -21.29 17.45
CA THR A 343 -2.52 -22.20 18.24
C THR A 343 -1.05 -21.85 18.06
N PHE A 344 -0.23 -22.40 18.94
CA PHE A 344 1.23 -22.35 18.85
C PHE A 344 1.74 -23.77 18.69
N VAL A 345 2.48 -24.00 17.61
CA VAL A 345 3.08 -25.29 17.30
C VAL A 345 4.22 -25.55 18.28
N THR A 346 4.18 -26.71 18.92
CA THR A 346 5.22 -27.21 19.82
C THR A 346 5.54 -28.65 19.43
N PRO A 347 6.72 -29.19 19.79
CA PRO A 347 7.04 -30.59 19.55
C PRO A 347 5.97 -31.55 20.08
N ASP A 348 5.31 -31.21 21.19
CA ASP A 348 4.29 -32.04 21.84
C ASP A 348 2.96 -32.11 21.06
N ASN A 349 2.56 -31.03 20.39
CA ASN A 349 1.29 -30.97 19.66
C ASN A 349 1.44 -31.14 18.14
N MET A 350 2.66 -31.14 17.62
CA MET A 350 2.96 -31.13 16.19
C MET A 350 2.26 -32.25 15.40
N ALA A 351 2.34 -33.49 15.89
CA ALA A 351 1.71 -34.64 15.23
C ALA A 351 0.17 -34.54 15.20
N GLN A 352 -0.42 -34.01 16.28
CA GLN A 352 -1.86 -33.78 16.35
C GLN A 352 -2.27 -32.65 15.39
N LEU A 353 -1.51 -31.55 15.35
CA LEU A 353 -1.73 -30.43 14.44
C LEU A 353 -1.59 -30.85 12.97
N GLN A 354 -0.65 -31.74 12.63
CA GLN A 354 -0.52 -32.28 11.29
C GLN A 354 -1.81 -33.02 10.87
N THR A 355 -2.35 -33.86 11.76
CA THR A 355 -3.60 -34.59 11.53
C THR A 355 -4.78 -33.64 11.36
N ILE A 356 -4.86 -32.61 12.21
CA ILE A 356 -5.88 -31.57 12.14
C ILE A 356 -5.79 -30.80 10.83
N TYR A 357 -4.60 -30.45 10.37
CA TYR A 357 -4.41 -29.72 9.13
C TYR A 357 -4.87 -30.52 7.91
N HIS A 358 -4.56 -31.83 7.85
CA HIS A 358 -5.11 -32.71 6.82
C HIS A 358 -6.65 -32.74 6.86
N PHE A 359 -7.24 -32.81 8.05
CA PHE A 359 -8.70 -32.72 8.20
C PHE A 359 -9.27 -31.40 7.67
N ILE A 360 -8.63 -30.26 7.96
CA ILE A 360 -9.04 -28.94 7.43
C ILE A 360 -8.99 -28.93 5.90
N VAL A 361 -7.89 -29.41 5.31
CA VAL A 361 -7.69 -29.47 3.86
C VAL A 361 -8.79 -30.27 3.17
N GLU A 362 -9.17 -31.42 3.73
CA GLU A 362 -10.26 -32.25 3.20
C GLU A 362 -11.62 -31.54 3.31
N GLN A 363 -11.91 -30.88 4.44
CA GLN A 363 -13.16 -30.13 4.60
C GLN A 363 -13.28 -28.96 3.62
N VAL A 364 -12.18 -28.24 3.36
CA VAL A 364 -12.13 -27.17 2.35
C VAL A 364 -12.40 -27.74 0.95
N LYS A 365 -11.77 -28.86 0.61
CA LYS A 365 -11.90 -29.53 -0.69
C LYS A 365 -13.32 -30.03 -0.94
N GLU A 366 -13.93 -30.70 0.03
CA GLU A 366 -15.33 -31.15 -0.03
C GLU A 366 -16.29 -29.98 -0.23
N HIS A 367 -16.05 -28.86 0.46
CA HIS A 367 -16.87 -27.66 0.32
C HIS A 367 -16.85 -27.10 -1.10
N ILE A 368 -15.67 -26.95 -1.69
CA ILE A 368 -15.48 -26.40 -3.05
C ILE A 368 -16.12 -27.33 -4.09
N GLN A 369 -15.91 -28.64 -3.96
CA GLN A 369 -16.48 -29.62 -4.90
C GLN A 369 -18.01 -29.68 -4.84
N ALA A 370 -18.61 -29.54 -3.65
CA ALA A 370 -20.06 -29.49 -3.51
C ALA A 370 -20.63 -28.27 -4.25
N HIS A 371 -20.00 -27.11 -4.09
CA HIS A 371 -20.46 -25.87 -4.73
C HIS A 371 -20.37 -25.92 -6.27
N ASN A 372 -19.34 -26.58 -6.82
CA ASN A 372 -19.20 -26.77 -8.25
C ASN A 372 -20.28 -27.71 -8.82
N ARG A 373 -20.65 -28.77 -8.08
CA ARG A 373 -21.74 -29.68 -8.48
C ARG A 373 -23.10 -28.99 -8.49
N ASP A 374 -23.39 -28.15 -7.49
CA ASP A 374 -24.65 -27.41 -7.41
C ASP A 374 -24.81 -26.38 -8.55
N ARG A 375 -23.71 -25.76 -8.98
CA ARG A 375 -23.71 -24.87 -10.16
C ARG A 375 -24.01 -25.62 -11.46
N GLN A 376 -23.40 -26.77 -11.66
CA GLN A 376 -23.57 -27.60 -12.86
C GLN A 376 -25.01 -28.16 -12.95
N HIS A 377 -25.58 -28.56 -11.81
CA HIS A 377 -26.96 -29.03 -11.75
C HIS A 377 -27.99 -27.91 -12.03
N ASN A 378 -27.71 -26.68 -11.57
CA ASN A 378 -28.58 -25.52 -11.84
C ASN A 378 -28.46 -24.97 -13.26
N SER A 379 -27.32 -25.16 -13.94
CA SER A 379 -27.19 -24.83 -15.37
C SER A 379 -27.94 -25.83 -16.25
N ASP A 380 -27.94 -27.11 -15.88
CA ASP A 380 -28.59 -28.17 -16.65
C ASP A 380 -30.13 -28.20 -16.47
N MET A 381 -30.67 -27.57 -15.42
CA MET A 381 -32.13 -27.43 -15.23
C MET A 381 -32.73 -26.15 -15.83
N ASN A 382 -31.89 -25.19 -16.23
CA ASN A 382 -32.32 -23.92 -16.84
C ASN A 382 -31.98 -23.79 -18.34
N GLY A 383 -31.38 -24.83 -18.94
CA GLY A 383 -31.22 -24.99 -20.38
C GLY A 383 -32.19 -26.04 -20.90
#